data_AF-A0A958HND5-F1
#
_entry.id   AF-A0A958HND5-F1
#
_cell.length_a   1.000
_cell.length_b   1.000
_cell.length_c   1.000
_cell.angle_alpha   90.00
_cell.angle_beta   90.00
_cell.angle_gamma   90.00
#
_symmetry.space_group_name_H-M   'P 1'
#
loop_
_entity.id
_entity.type
_entity.pdbx_description
1 polymer ?
#
loop_
_entity_poly.entity_id
_entity_poly.type
_entity_poly.pdbx_seq_one_letter_code
_entity_poly.pdbx_strand_id
1 'polypeptide(L)'
;MRATPQPIRGKGGVAVALAALTGLDTDACAEVIQAQLMRGYALRDPDTKFPAFAFRLHQFISRGDTVYASLESAQQRHLTLHGQRFKPGHRDHTLLPLSFCRRCGQEYYTVHRIGEADSPRPQRFAPRDVGDQFTGGEMVAGFLALAEDDLWPDDPEAQFDRMPEDWLDATA
;
A
#
# COMPACT_ATOMS: atom_id res chain seq x y z
N MET A 1 18.96 -22.45 -15.07
CA MET A 1 19.55 -21.95 -13.82
C MET A 1 18.85 -20.64 -13.48
N ARG A 2 18.19 -20.51 -12.32
CA ARG A 2 17.60 -19.23 -11.89
C ARG A 2 18.68 -18.45 -11.13
N ALA A 3 19.00 -17.24 -11.59
CA ALA A 3 19.90 -16.34 -10.88
C ALA A 3 19.12 -15.49 -9.87
N THR A 4 19.74 -15.16 -8.75
CA THR A 4 19.16 -14.19 -7.80
C THR A 4 19.18 -12.79 -8.45
N PRO A 5 18.09 -12.02 -8.44
CA PRO A 5 18.08 -10.66 -8.96
C PRO A 5 19.09 -9.78 -8.24
N GLN A 6 19.85 -8.99 -8.99
CA GLN A 6 20.82 -8.05 -8.44
C GLN A 6 20.51 -6.64 -8.95
N PRO A 7 20.57 -5.61 -8.09
CA PRO A 7 20.36 -4.24 -8.52
C PRO A 7 21.55 -3.77 -9.37
N ILE A 8 21.33 -2.79 -10.26
CA ILE A 8 22.42 -2.19 -11.05
C ILE A 8 23.30 -1.32 -10.15
N ARG A 9 22.67 -0.44 -9.37
CA ARG A 9 23.32 0.51 -8.45
C ARG A 9 23.11 0.11 -6.98
N GLY A 10 23.86 0.76 -6.09
CA GLY A 10 23.72 0.60 -4.64
C GLY A 10 24.55 -0.54 -4.06
N LYS A 11 24.35 -0.82 -2.76
CA LYS A 11 25.13 -1.82 -2.02
C LYS A 11 24.88 -3.21 -2.59
N GLY A 12 25.94 -3.87 -3.07
CA GLY A 12 25.85 -5.17 -3.74
C GLY A 12 25.36 -5.11 -5.20
N GLY A 13 25.36 -3.92 -5.81
CA GLY A 13 24.98 -3.74 -7.20
C GLY A 13 26.02 -4.25 -8.19
N VAL A 14 25.56 -4.70 -9.36
CA VAL A 14 26.44 -5.28 -10.40
C VAL A 14 27.39 -4.25 -11.03
N ALA A 15 27.09 -2.95 -10.94
CA ALA A 15 28.02 -1.91 -11.38
C ALA A 15 29.32 -1.89 -10.56
N VAL A 16 29.24 -2.14 -9.25
CA VAL A 16 30.43 -2.22 -8.38
C VAL A 16 31.29 -3.43 -8.76
N ALA A 17 30.65 -4.56 -9.08
CA ALA A 17 31.37 -5.75 -9.53
C ALA A 17 32.06 -5.49 -10.89
N LEU A 18 31.40 -4.81 -11.82
CA LEU A 18 32.00 -4.45 -13.11
C LEU A 18 33.15 -3.44 -12.96
N ALA A 19 33.00 -2.45 -12.10
CA ALA A 19 34.06 -1.49 -11.77
C ALA A 19 35.30 -2.20 -11.20
N ALA A 20 35.10 -3.15 -10.26
CA ALA A 20 36.20 -3.93 -9.70
C ALA A 20 36.94 -4.78 -10.74
N LEU A 21 36.24 -5.28 -11.76
CA LEU A 21 36.84 -6.08 -12.84
C LEU A 21 37.55 -5.23 -13.89
N THR A 22 37.06 -4.02 -14.16
CA THR A 22 37.53 -3.18 -15.27
C THR A 22 38.47 -2.06 -14.82
N GLY A 23 38.47 -1.72 -13.53
CA GLY A 23 39.18 -0.55 -12.99
C GLY A 23 38.53 0.79 -13.37
N LEU A 24 37.33 0.77 -13.96
CA LEU A 24 36.60 1.97 -14.36
C LEU A 24 35.71 2.50 -13.23
N ASP A 25 35.24 3.73 -13.42
CA ASP A 25 34.28 4.36 -12.51
C ASP A 25 32.97 3.54 -12.40
N THR A 26 32.38 3.54 -11.20
CA THR A 26 31.18 2.76 -10.90
C THR A 26 29.94 3.31 -11.61
N ASP A 27 29.81 4.63 -11.73
CA ASP A 27 28.66 5.22 -12.42
C ASP A 27 28.76 5.00 -13.93
N ALA A 28 29.96 5.11 -14.51
CA ALA A 28 30.21 4.73 -15.90
C ALA A 28 29.86 3.25 -16.17
N CYS A 29 30.24 2.34 -15.27
CA CYS A 29 29.85 0.93 -15.35
C CYS A 29 28.33 0.75 -15.28
N ALA A 30 27.65 1.48 -14.39
CA ALA A 30 26.20 1.43 -14.29
C ALA A 30 25.51 1.90 -15.58
N GLU A 31 25.98 2.99 -16.18
CA GLU A 31 25.45 3.52 -17.44
C GLU A 31 25.59 2.52 -18.58
N VAL A 32 26.75 1.88 -18.73
CA VAL A 32 26.99 0.88 -19.78
C VAL A 32 26.10 -0.35 -19.58
N ILE A 33 25.94 -0.82 -18.35
CA ILE A 33 25.03 -1.93 -18.04
C ILE A 33 23.60 -1.56 -18.43
N GLN A 34 23.13 -0.35 -18.06
CA GLN A 34 21.80 0.13 -18.42
C GLN A 34 21.63 0.21 -19.94
N ALA A 35 22.59 0.80 -20.65
CA ALA A 35 22.56 0.92 -22.11
C ALA A 35 22.49 -0.44 -22.80
N GLN A 36 23.24 -1.42 -22.31
CA GLN A 36 23.26 -2.77 -22.89
C GLN A 36 21.93 -3.52 -22.67
N LEU A 37 21.35 -3.42 -21.48
CA LEU A 37 20.03 -4.01 -21.18
C LEU A 37 18.94 -3.39 -22.05
N MET A 38 18.96 -2.05 -22.20
CA MET A 38 18.02 -1.33 -23.07
C MET A 38 18.21 -1.69 -24.54
N ARG A 39 19.47 -1.89 -24.98
CA ARG A 39 19.76 -2.33 -26.34
C ARG A 39 19.23 -3.74 -26.60
N GLY A 40 19.43 -4.66 -25.65
CA GLY A 40 18.86 -6.01 -25.72
C GLY A 40 17.33 -6.00 -25.77
N TYR A 41 16.69 -5.06 -25.08
CA TYR A 41 15.24 -4.87 -25.16
C TYR A 41 14.77 -4.33 -26.52
N ALA A 42 15.54 -3.43 -27.14
CA ALA A 42 15.20 -2.87 -28.45
C ALA A 42 15.46 -3.85 -29.61
N LEU A 43 16.42 -4.75 -29.46
CA LEU A 43 16.74 -5.77 -30.47
C LEU A 43 15.66 -6.84 -30.50
N ARG A 44 15.01 -7.00 -31.65
CA ARG A 44 14.01 -8.04 -31.87
C ARG A 44 14.66 -9.27 -32.49
N ASP A 45 14.36 -10.42 -31.91
CA ASP A 45 14.70 -11.71 -32.49
C ASP A 45 14.00 -11.88 -33.86
N PRO A 46 14.72 -12.23 -34.93
CA PRO A 46 14.15 -12.32 -36.28
C PRO A 46 13.03 -13.35 -36.40
N ASP A 47 13.08 -14.43 -35.64
CA ASP A 47 12.16 -15.56 -35.76
C ASP A 47 10.91 -15.35 -34.89
N THR A 48 11.11 -14.92 -33.64
CA THR A 48 10.06 -14.80 -32.63
C THR A 48 9.48 -13.39 -32.50
N LYS A 49 10.15 -12.37 -33.06
CA LYS A 49 9.82 -10.92 -32.97
C LYS A 49 9.85 -10.33 -31.56
N PHE A 50 10.16 -11.13 -30.54
CA PHE A 50 10.31 -10.68 -29.15
C PHE A 50 11.67 -9.99 -28.94
N PRO A 51 11.77 -9.11 -27.92
CA PRO A 51 13.05 -8.58 -27.48
C PRO A 51 14.05 -9.68 -27.13
N ALA A 52 15.31 -9.53 -27.54
CA ALA A 52 16.41 -10.41 -27.17
C ALA A 52 16.65 -10.42 -25.66
N PHE A 53 16.36 -9.30 -24.98
CA PHE A 53 16.32 -9.21 -23.52
C PHE A 53 15.03 -8.55 -23.05
N ALA A 54 13.99 -9.34 -22.82
CA ALA A 54 12.69 -8.87 -22.34
C ALA A 54 12.68 -8.79 -20.81
N PHE A 55 12.74 -7.59 -20.24
CA PHE A 55 12.36 -7.36 -18.84
C PHE A 55 10.92 -6.82 -18.81
N ARG A 56 10.09 -7.29 -17.87
CA ARG A 56 8.68 -6.85 -17.77
C ARG A 56 8.54 -5.86 -16.63
N LEU A 57 7.89 -4.71 -16.87
CA LEU A 57 7.74 -3.65 -15.87
C LEU A 57 7.07 -4.15 -14.57
N HIS A 58 6.08 -5.04 -14.65
CA HIS A 58 5.43 -5.64 -13.47
C HIS A 58 6.35 -6.52 -12.62
N GLN A 59 7.56 -6.85 -13.09
CA GLN A 59 8.58 -7.51 -12.28
C GLN A 59 9.31 -6.53 -11.36
N PHE A 60 9.18 -5.22 -11.61
CA PHE A 60 9.79 -4.14 -10.83
C PHE A 60 8.77 -3.31 -10.05
N ILE A 61 7.50 -3.40 -10.43
CA ILE A 61 6.40 -2.72 -9.75
C ILE A 61 5.48 -3.81 -9.21
N SER A 62 5.50 -3.99 -7.89
CA SER A 62 4.53 -4.83 -7.20
C SER A 62 3.13 -4.35 -7.55
N ARG A 63 2.18 -5.28 -7.72
CA ARG A 63 0.77 -4.92 -7.81
C ARG A 63 0.42 -4.09 -6.57
N GLY A 64 -0.37 -3.02 -6.75
CA GLY A 64 -0.97 -2.34 -5.60
C GLY A 64 -1.69 -3.39 -4.76
N ASP A 65 -1.30 -3.49 -3.50
CA ASP A 65 -1.87 -4.41 -2.53
C ASP A 65 -2.44 -3.60 -1.36
N THR A 66 -3.20 -4.25 -0.50
CA THR A 66 -3.81 -3.63 0.67
C THR A 66 -2.72 -3.29 1.69
N VAL A 67 -2.68 -2.04 2.13
CA VAL A 67 -1.87 -1.65 3.29
C VAL A 67 -2.61 -2.06 4.55
N TYR A 68 -1.92 -2.74 5.45
CA TYR A 68 -2.41 -3.07 6.78
C TYR A 68 -1.68 -2.23 7.82
N ALA A 69 -2.42 -1.78 8.81
CA ALA A 69 -1.92 -0.93 9.89
C ALA A 69 -2.38 -1.41 11.26
N SER A 70 -1.53 -1.26 12.27
CA SER A 70 -1.96 -1.44 13.68
C SER A 70 -2.79 -0.25 14.16
N LEU A 71 -3.68 -0.50 15.12
CA LEU A 71 -4.47 0.54 15.81
C LEU A 71 -3.60 1.31 16.81
N GLU A 72 -2.65 2.09 16.29
CA GLU A 72 -1.77 2.99 17.04
C GLU A 72 -1.73 4.34 16.30
N SER A 73 -1.14 5.36 16.92
CA SER A 73 -1.04 6.67 16.32
C SER A 73 -0.26 6.69 15.02
N ALA A 74 -0.51 7.69 14.18
CA ALA A 74 0.11 7.79 12.87
C ALA A 74 1.65 7.69 12.91
N GLN A 75 2.29 8.19 13.98
CA GLN A 75 3.75 8.16 14.14
C GLN A 75 4.30 6.82 14.66
N GLN A 76 3.45 5.95 15.23
CA GLN A 76 3.88 4.70 15.88
C GLN A 76 3.38 3.43 15.17
N ARG A 77 2.31 3.55 14.37
CA ARG A 77 1.68 2.40 13.74
C ARG A 77 2.63 1.61 12.84
N HIS A 78 2.46 0.30 12.89
CA HIS A 78 3.16 -0.61 12.00
C HIS A 78 2.42 -0.70 10.67
N LEU A 79 3.11 -0.42 9.57
CA LEU A 79 2.58 -0.56 8.21
C LEU A 79 3.18 -1.79 7.52
N THR A 80 2.35 -2.55 6.82
CA THR A 80 2.79 -3.70 6.03
C THR A 80 1.87 -3.94 4.84
N LEU A 81 2.43 -4.51 3.76
CA LEU A 81 1.64 -5.05 2.65
C LEU A 81 1.32 -6.54 2.84
N HIS A 82 1.87 -7.16 3.89
CA HIS A 82 1.63 -8.56 4.18
C HIS A 82 0.39 -8.67 5.06
N GLY A 83 -0.70 -9.16 4.48
CA GLY A 83 -1.93 -9.48 5.21
C GLY A 83 -1.66 -10.53 6.29
N GLN A 84 -1.60 -10.07 7.54
CA GLN A 84 -1.44 -10.91 8.72
C GLN A 84 -2.34 -10.38 9.83
N ARG A 85 -2.68 -11.23 10.81
CA ARG A 85 -3.66 -10.87 11.84
C ARG A 85 -3.11 -9.88 12.89
N PHE A 86 -1.83 -9.98 13.21
CA PHE A 86 -1.21 -9.23 14.31
C PHE A 86 0.12 -8.60 13.89
N LYS A 87 0.51 -7.51 14.55
CA LYS A 87 1.82 -6.87 14.39
C LYS A 87 2.94 -7.89 14.69
N PRO A 88 4.03 -7.96 13.89
CA PRO A 88 5.15 -8.86 14.17
C PRO A 88 5.68 -8.66 15.60
N GLY A 89 5.80 -9.75 16.37
CA GLY A 89 6.27 -9.70 17.76
C GLY A 89 5.22 -9.26 18.81
N HIS A 90 4.06 -8.75 18.39
CA HIS A 90 3.04 -8.18 19.27
C HIS A 90 1.64 -8.75 18.95
N ARG A 91 1.27 -9.84 19.62
CA ARG A 91 -0.02 -10.55 19.39
C ARG A 91 -1.25 -9.85 19.94
N ASP A 92 -1.04 -8.81 20.74
CA ASP A 92 -2.04 -7.90 21.29
C ASP A 92 -2.43 -6.78 20.31
N HIS A 93 -1.60 -6.53 19.29
CA HIS A 93 -1.84 -5.49 18.29
C HIS A 93 -2.37 -6.10 16.99
N THR A 94 -3.67 -5.90 16.72
CA THR A 94 -4.31 -6.37 15.48
C THR A 94 -3.93 -5.46 14.32
N LEU A 95 -3.70 -6.05 13.14
CA LEU A 95 -3.55 -5.30 11.90
C LEU A 95 -4.89 -5.26 11.16
N LEU A 96 -5.27 -4.06 10.75
CA LEU A 96 -6.49 -3.80 10.01
C LEU A 96 -6.15 -3.24 8.62
N PRO A 97 -6.90 -3.63 7.58
CA PRO A 97 -6.71 -3.09 6.25
C PRO A 97 -7.06 -1.59 6.21
N LEU A 98 -6.33 -0.82 5.42
CA LEU A 98 -6.57 0.59 5.20
C LEU A 98 -7.25 0.86 3.86
N SER A 99 -8.05 1.91 3.82
CA SER A 99 -8.58 2.55 2.61
C SER A 99 -8.35 4.04 2.70
N PHE A 100 -8.10 4.67 1.55
CA PHE A 100 -7.73 6.08 1.47
C PHE A 100 -8.84 6.88 0.78
N CYS A 101 -9.20 8.01 1.36
CA CYS A 101 -10.10 8.97 0.73
C CYS A 101 -9.51 9.45 -0.59
N ARG A 102 -10.28 9.34 -1.68
CA ARG A 102 -9.83 9.75 -3.02
C ARG A 102 -9.63 11.25 -3.19
N ARG A 103 -10.21 12.06 -2.28
CA ARG A 103 -10.16 13.53 -2.33
C ARG A 103 -8.98 14.09 -1.54
N CYS A 104 -8.84 13.70 -0.27
CA CYS A 104 -7.81 14.26 0.62
C CYS A 104 -6.67 13.29 0.95
N GLY A 105 -6.77 12.01 0.58
CA GLY A 105 -5.77 11.01 0.91
C GLY A 105 -5.84 10.48 2.34
N GLN A 106 -6.78 10.95 3.17
CA GLN A 106 -6.97 10.47 4.53
C GLN A 106 -7.20 8.95 4.56
N GLU A 107 -6.44 8.26 5.41
CA GLU A 107 -6.61 6.84 5.64
C GLU A 107 -7.68 6.52 6.68
N TYR A 108 -8.34 5.40 6.45
CA TYR A 108 -9.36 4.83 7.32
C TYR A 108 -9.15 3.32 7.41
N TYR A 109 -9.34 2.73 8.58
CA TYR A 109 -9.38 1.29 8.75
C TYR A 109 -10.71 0.75 8.23
N THR A 110 -10.64 -0.30 7.43
CA THR A 110 -11.80 -0.94 6.83
C THR A 110 -12.29 -2.05 7.76
N VAL A 111 -13.48 -1.86 8.35
CA VAL A 111 -14.01 -2.76 9.38
C VAL A 111 -15.50 -3.06 9.21
N HIS A 112 -15.92 -4.19 9.78
CA HIS A 112 -17.30 -4.45 10.16
C HIS A 112 -17.48 -4.06 11.63
N ARG A 113 -18.45 -3.18 11.93
CA ARG A 113 -18.95 -2.99 13.29
C ARG A 113 -19.93 -4.11 13.60
N ILE A 114 -19.74 -4.76 14.75
CA ILE A 114 -20.53 -5.90 15.21
C ILE A 114 -21.26 -5.49 16.50
N GLY A 115 -22.58 -5.53 16.46
CA GLY A 115 -23.47 -5.21 17.55
C GLY A 115 -24.47 -4.11 17.22
N GLU A 116 -25.44 -3.91 18.12
CA GLU A 116 -26.43 -2.84 18.02
C GLU A 116 -25.77 -1.49 18.33
N ALA A 117 -26.12 -0.45 17.55
CA ALA A 117 -25.54 0.89 17.69
C ALA A 117 -25.70 1.47 19.11
N ASP A 118 -26.86 1.24 19.72
CA ASP A 118 -27.23 1.78 21.04
C ASP A 118 -27.01 0.79 22.19
N SER A 119 -26.24 -0.27 21.95
CA SER A 119 -25.94 -1.24 23.00
C SER A 119 -25.06 -0.60 24.08
N PRO A 120 -25.35 -0.85 25.38
CA PRO A 120 -24.44 -0.46 26.47
C PRO A 120 -23.15 -1.30 26.49
N ARG A 121 -23.03 -2.33 25.66
CA ARG A 121 -21.82 -3.15 25.52
C ARG A 121 -20.80 -2.44 24.61
N PRO A 122 -19.49 -2.62 24.85
CA PRO A 122 -18.47 -2.08 23.97
C PRO A 122 -18.65 -2.60 22.54
N GLN A 123 -18.65 -1.67 21.58
CA GLN A 123 -18.72 -1.98 20.16
C GLN A 123 -17.52 -2.83 19.75
N ARG A 124 -17.77 -3.88 18.97
CA ARG A 124 -16.71 -4.76 18.46
C ARG A 124 -16.47 -4.45 16.99
N PHE A 125 -15.21 -4.43 16.60
CA PHE A 125 -14.82 -4.22 15.20
C PHE A 125 -14.03 -5.42 14.70
N ALA A 126 -14.30 -5.85 13.47
CA ALA A 126 -13.56 -6.89 12.78
C ALA A 126 -13.02 -6.35 11.45
N PRO A 127 -11.81 -6.75 11.03
CA PRO A 127 -11.29 -6.37 9.72
C PRO A 127 -12.20 -6.88 8.61
N ARG A 128 -12.36 -6.08 7.55
CA ARG A 128 -13.05 -6.50 6.32
C ARG A 128 -12.27 -6.08 5.08
N ASP A 129 -12.49 -6.77 3.96
CA ASP A 129 -12.00 -6.32 2.66
C ASP A 129 -12.72 -5.03 2.24
N VAL A 130 -12.04 -4.11 1.56
CA VAL A 130 -12.65 -2.88 1.05
C VAL A 130 -13.79 -3.16 0.08
N GLY A 131 -13.71 -4.25 -0.69
CA GLY A 131 -14.76 -4.68 -1.61
C GLY A 131 -15.96 -5.34 -0.92
N ASP A 132 -15.80 -5.78 0.32
CA ASP A 132 -16.89 -6.37 1.10
C ASP A 132 -17.76 -5.27 1.72
N GLN A 133 -18.92 -5.04 1.09
CA GLN A 133 -19.94 -4.08 1.54
C GLN A 133 -21.12 -4.76 2.25
N PHE A 134 -21.00 -6.05 2.60
CA PHE A 134 -22.09 -6.77 3.23
C PHE A 134 -22.49 -6.09 4.55
N THR A 135 -23.77 -5.76 4.68
CA THR A 135 -24.38 -5.24 5.91
C THR A 135 -25.65 -6.03 6.15
N GLY A 136 -25.80 -6.59 7.35
CA GLY A 136 -26.93 -7.46 7.69
C GLY A 136 -26.86 -7.99 9.11
N GLY A 137 -28.04 -8.17 9.73
CA GLY A 137 -28.13 -8.55 11.14
C GLY A 137 -27.47 -7.51 12.04
N GLU A 138 -26.56 -7.97 12.90
CA GLU A 138 -25.77 -7.11 13.80
C GLU A 138 -24.47 -6.58 13.16
N MET A 139 -24.22 -6.86 11.87
CA MET A 139 -22.98 -6.50 11.20
C MET A 139 -23.19 -5.33 10.24
N VAL A 140 -22.42 -4.26 10.41
CA VAL A 140 -22.46 -3.06 9.58
C VAL A 140 -21.08 -2.78 8.99
N ALA A 141 -20.99 -2.75 7.66
CA ALA A 141 -19.77 -2.36 6.97
C ALA A 141 -19.50 -0.87 7.20
N GLY A 142 -18.26 -0.53 7.57
CA GLY A 142 -17.89 0.85 7.82
C GLY A 142 -16.40 1.11 7.75
N PHE A 143 -16.04 2.30 8.23
CA PHE A 143 -14.69 2.80 8.32
C PHE A 143 -14.45 3.27 9.75
N LEU A 144 -13.25 3.03 10.26
CA LEU A 144 -12.80 3.52 11.55
C LEU A 144 -11.61 4.45 11.33
N ALA A 145 -11.61 5.60 12.01
CA ALA A 145 -10.45 6.47 12.09
C ALA A 145 -10.11 6.68 13.57
N LEU A 146 -8.82 6.82 13.87
CA LEU A 146 -8.42 7.37 15.16
C LEU A 146 -8.67 8.88 15.09
N ALA A 147 -9.31 9.43 16.12
CA ALA A 147 -9.59 10.86 16.24
C ALA A 147 -8.31 11.65 16.57
N GLU A 148 -7.32 11.55 15.69
CA GLU A 148 -6.08 12.33 15.73
C GLU A 148 -6.27 13.60 14.88
N ASP A 149 -5.48 14.63 15.18
CA ASP A 149 -5.36 15.83 14.33
C ASP A 149 -6.68 16.55 14.00
N ASP A 150 -7.62 16.57 14.96
CA ASP A 150 -8.95 17.20 14.79
C ASP A 150 -9.71 16.67 13.57
N LEU A 151 -9.50 15.40 13.18
CA LEU A 151 -10.05 14.82 11.93
C LEU A 151 -11.55 15.09 11.75
N TRP A 152 -12.30 14.95 12.84
CA TRP A 152 -13.71 15.26 12.94
C TRP A 152 -13.92 16.19 14.14
N PRO A 153 -14.19 17.49 13.91
CA PRO A 153 -14.43 18.44 15.00
C PRO A 153 -15.74 18.08 15.71
N ASP A 154 -15.88 18.41 16.99
CA ASP A 154 -17.13 18.17 17.74
C ASP A 154 -18.28 19.08 17.28
N ASP A 155 -17.95 20.20 16.62
CA ASP A 155 -18.91 21.15 16.07
C ASP A 155 -19.60 20.61 14.80
N PRO A 156 -20.94 20.47 14.77
CA PRO A 156 -21.66 19.92 13.62
C PRO A 156 -21.48 20.75 12.34
N GLU A 157 -21.44 22.08 12.41
CA GLU A 157 -21.24 22.93 11.22
C GLU A 157 -19.87 22.66 10.60
N ALA A 158 -18.81 22.62 11.42
CA ALA A 158 -17.47 22.26 10.96
C ALA A 158 -17.34 20.81 10.46
N GLN A 159 -18.19 19.87 10.91
CA GLN A 159 -18.26 18.53 10.33
C GLN A 159 -18.88 18.55 8.93
N PHE A 160 -19.96 19.32 8.73
CA PHE A 160 -20.62 19.45 7.43
C PHE A 160 -19.68 20.03 6.37
N ASP A 161 -18.88 21.04 6.71
CA ASP A 161 -17.87 21.63 5.81
C ASP A 161 -16.80 20.63 5.34
N ARG A 162 -16.57 19.56 6.10
CA ARG A 162 -15.58 18.51 5.77
C ARG A 162 -16.18 17.37 4.96
N MET A 163 -17.50 17.23 4.94
CA MET A 163 -18.19 16.20 4.16
C MET A 163 -18.28 16.61 2.68
N PRO A 164 -18.21 15.66 1.73
CA PRO A 164 -18.56 15.95 0.34
C PRO A 164 -20.00 16.47 0.24
N GLU A 165 -20.24 17.48 -0.60
CA GLU A 165 -21.59 18.04 -0.80
C GLU A 165 -22.61 16.97 -1.18
N ASP A 166 -22.19 15.97 -1.98
CA ASP A 166 -23.03 14.84 -2.41
C ASP A 166 -23.48 13.91 -1.27
N TRP A 167 -22.94 14.06 -0.05
CA TRP A 167 -23.33 13.28 1.13
C TRP A 167 -24.35 14.00 2.01
N LEU A 168 -24.63 15.27 1.71
CA LEU A 168 -25.57 16.09 2.45
C LEU A 168 -26.93 16.01 1.75
N ASP A 169 -27.95 15.53 2.46
CA ASP A 169 -29.32 15.61 1.96
C ASP A 169 -29.76 17.08 1.93
N ALA A 170 -30.30 17.55 0.80
CA ALA A 170 -30.76 18.93 0.60
C ALA A 170 -31.98 19.33 1.46
N THR A 171 -32.44 18.45 2.34
CA THR A 171 -33.55 18.68 3.26
C THR A 171 -33.08 18.45 4.69
N ALA A 172 -32.42 19.45 5.26
CA ALA A 172 -32.32 19.69 6.70
C ALA A 172 -32.92 21.07 7.01
#